data_AF-A0AAW7VKV0-F1
#
_entry.id   AF-A0AAW7VKV0-F1
#
_cell.length_a   1.000
_cell.length_b   1.000
_cell.length_c   1.000
_cell.angle_alpha   90.00
_cell.angle_beta   90.00
_cell.angle_gamma   90.00
#
_symmetry.space_group_name_H-M   'P 1'
#
loop_
_entity.id
_entity.type
_entity.pdbx_description
1 polymer ?
#
loop_
_entity_poly.entity_id
_entity_poly.type
_entity_poly.pdbx_seq_one_letter_code
_entity_poly.pdbx_strand_id
1 'polypeptide(L)' 'MTATAFTGGTGTPEMAGAVAAIGPEWFTDIIAPFTDTKSLNTLRDELLNRWGPLKMMEAQLWTAFRGTHGETGTFG' A
#
# COMPACT_ATOMS: atom_id res chain seq x y z
N MET A 1 -4.10 21.33 23.06
CA MET A 1 -3.73 19.93 23.28
C MET A 1 -2.44 19.68 22.51
N THR A 2 -1.33 19.47 23.21
CA THR A 2 -0.03 19.21 22.56
C THR A 2 0.08 17.70 22.38
N ALA A 3 -0.02 17.21 21.15
CA ALA A 3 0.19 15.79 20.86
C ALA A 3 1.68 15.46 21.06
N THR A 4 1.97 14.49 21.92
CA THR A 4 3.33 13.99 22.13
C THR A 4 3.80 13.32 20.83
N ALA A 5 4.98 13.69 20.34
CA ALA A 5 5.56 13.09 19.15
C ALA A 5 5.80 11.59 19.37
N PHE A 6 5.32 10.76 18.45
CA PHE A 6 5.64 9.33 18.45
C PHE A 6 7.15 9.15 18.29
N THR A 7 7.78 8.48 19.24
CA THR A 7 9.21 8.15 19.19
C THR A 7 9.36 6.64 18.97
N GLY A 8 10.31 6.23 18.13
CA GLY A 8 10.64 4.81 17.89
C GLY A 8 10.13 4.19 16.58
N GLY A 9 9.51 4.96 15.68
CA GLY A 9 9.19 4.49 14.33
C GLY A 9 10.43 4.42 13.44
N THR A 10 11.26 3.39 13.61
CA THR A 10 12.41 3.14 12.73
C THR A 10 12.09 2.01 11.75
N GLY A 11 12.11 2.31 10.45
CA GLY A 11 11.95 1.34 9.37
C GLY A 11 10.65 1.49 8.57
N THR A 12 10.55 0.71 7.51
CA THR A 12 9.36 0.65 6.65
C THR A 12 8.25 -0.19 7.32
N PRO A 13 6.99 0.26 7.30
CA PRO A 13 5.88 -0.51 7.86
C PRO A 13 5.73 -1.89 7.19
N GLU A 14 5.50 -2.90 8.03
CA GLU A 14 5.24 -4.29 7.64
C GLU A 14 3.82 -4.36 7.03
N MET A 15 3.70 -4.85 5.79
CA MET A 15 2.44 -4.85 5.04
C MET A 15 1.78 -6.24 4.99
N ALA A 16 2.45 -7.33 5.38
CA ALA A 16 1.86 -8.67 5.30
C ALA A 16 0.67 -8.80 6.27
N GLY A 17 0.76 -8.23 7.47
CA GLY A 17 -0.38 -8.17 8.39
C GLY A 17 -1.57 -7.40 7.83
N ALA A 18 -1.32 -6.29 7.12
CA ALA A 18 -2.36 -5.50 6.48
C ALA A 18 -3.02 -6.23 5.30
N VAL A 19 -2.21 -6.90 4.47
CA VAL A 19 -2.69 -7.74 3.35
C VAL A 19 -3.59 -8.88 3.86
N ALA A 20 -3.18 -9.56 4.94
CA ALA A 20 -3.98 -10.62 5.55
C ALA A 20 -5.32 -10.11 6.10
N ALA A 21 -5.39 -8.87 6.59
CA ALA A 21 -6.58 -8.27 7.16
C ALA A 21 -7.65 -7.87 6.15
N ILE A 22 -7.32 -7.69 4.86
CA ILE A 22 -8.30 -7.37 3.81
C ILE A 22 -9.30 -8.54 3.63
N GLY A 23 -8.88 -9.78 3.91
CA GLY A 23 -9.75 -10.94 3.85
C GLY A 23 -10.23 -11.30 2.43
N PRO A 24 -11.25 -12.16 2.31
CA PRO A 24 -11.77 -12.67 1.04
C PRO A 24 -12.83 -11.78 0.39
N GLU A 25 -13.13 -10.63 0.99
CA GLU A 25 -14.14 -9.71 0.46
C GLU A 25 -13.63 -8.98 -0.78
N TRP A 26 -14.55 -8.71 -1.71
CA TRP A 26 -14.22 -8.06 -2.97
C TRP A 26 -14.15 -6.54 -2.80
N PHE A 27 -12.93 -6.06 -2.58
CA PHE A 27 -12.62 -4.64 -2.61
C PHE A 27 -12.04 -4.25 -3.96
N THR A 28 -12.71 -3.33 -4.67
CA THR A 28 -12.27 -2.79 -5.97
C THR A 28 -11.25 -1.68 -5.82
N ASP A 29 -11.31 -0.92 -4.73
CA ASP A 29 -10.50 0.27 -4.51
C ASP A 29 -9.80 0.19 -3.15
N ILE A 30 -8.46 0.15 -3.18
CA ILE A 30 -7.62 0.07 -1.98
C ILE A 30 -6.76 1.32 -1.93
N ILE A 31 -6.78 2.03 -0.80
CA ILE A 31 -5.96 3.22 -0.58
C ILE A 31 -4.84 2.87 0.40
N ALA A 32 -3.58 3.04 -0.03
CA ALA A 32 -2.41 2.85 0.84
C ALA A 32 -1.57 4.14 0.85
N PRO A 33 -1.27 4.72 2.03
CA PRO A 33 -0.50 5.97 2.12
C PRO A 33 1.02 5.77 1.98
N PHE A 34 1.47 4.55 1.65
CA PHE A 34 2.88 4.19 1.66
C PHE A 34 3.45 4.17 0.24
N THR A 35 4.62 4.78 0.07
CA THR A 35 5.33 4.91 -1.21
C THR A 35 6.72 4.24 -1.16
N ASP A 36 7.01 3.44 -0.13
CA ASP A 36 8.28 2.70 -0.02
C ASP A 36 8.27 1.45 -0.91
N THR A 37 9.41 1.12 -1.51
CA THR A 37 9.60 -0.04 -2.40
C THR A 37 9.13 -1.36 -1.79
N LYS A 38 9.43 -1.60 -0.50
CA LYS A 38 9.02 -2.84 0.18
C LYS A 38 7.50 -2.90 0.30
N SER A 39 6.86 -1.81 0.74
CA SER A 39 5.39 -1.76 0.89
C SER A 39 4.67 -1.90 -0.46
N LEU A 40 5.18 -1.24 -1.50
CA LEU A 40 4.61 -1.34 -2.85
C LEU A 40 4.79 -2.73 -3.47
N ASN A 41 5.94 -3.38 -3.25
CA ASN A 41 6.16 -4.75 -3.70
C ASN A 41 5.16 -5.72 -3.05
N THR A 42 4.98 -5.64 -1.72
CA THR A 42 4.01 -6.50 -1.00
C THR A 42 2.57 -6.28 -1.48
N LEU A 43 2.17 -5.03 -1.71
CA LEU A 43 0.82 -4.73 -2.21
C LEU A 43 0.62 -5.18 -3.66
N ARG A 44 1.64 -5.01 -4.52
CA ARG A 44 1.61 -5.53 -5.90
C ARG A 44 1.42 -7.05 -5.92
N ASP A 45 2.16 -7.78 -5.09
CA ASP A 45 2.08 -9.24 -5.05
C ASP A 45 0.69 -9.71 -4.61
N GLU A 46 0.03 -8.99 -3.69
CA GLU A 46 -1.35 -9.26 -3.31
C GLU A 46 -2.36 -8.91 -4.42
N LEU A 47 -2.19 -7.80 -5.14
CA LEU A 47 -3.04 -7.46 -6.29
C LEU A 47 -2.94 -8.54 -7.39
N LEU A 48 -1.72 -9.06 -7.64
CA LEU A 48 -1.51 -10.14 -8.61
C LEU A 48 -2.19 -11.44 -8.16
N ASN A 49 -2.15 -11.75 -6.86
CA ASN A 49 -2.85 -12.90 -6.27
C ASN A 49 -4.38 -12.81 -6.43
N ARG A 50 -4.95 -11.61 -6.29
CA ARG A 50 -6.40 -11.36 -6.43
C ARG A 50 -6.88 -11.40 -7.87
N TRP A 51 -6.10 -10.82 -8.78
CA TRP A 51 -6.37 -10.87 -10.22
C TRP A 51 -6.18 -12.28 -10.81
N GLY A 52 -5.37 -13.12 -10.16
CA GLY A 52 -5.07 -14.47 -10.61
C GLY A 52 -6.31 -15.35 -10.86
N PRO A 53 -6.15 -16.41 -11.67
CA PRO A 53 -7.25 -17.24 -12.18
C PRO A 53 -8.06 -17.97 -11.11
N LEU A 54 -7.57 -17.99 -9.86
CA LEU A 54 -8.23 -18.63 -8.72
C LEU A 54 -9.23 -17.72 -8.01
N LYS A 55 -9.02 -16.40 -8.05
CA LYS A 55 -9.83 -15.41 -7.31
C LYS A 55 -10.65 -14.55 -8.25
N MET A 56 -10.13 -14.17 -9.43
CA MET A 56 -10.80 -13.30 -10.41
C MET A 56 -11.44 -12.05 -9.78
N MET A 57 -10.80 -11.49 -8.75
CA MET A 57 -11.25 -10.29 -8.07
C MET A 57 -10.33 -9.14 -8.47
N GLU A 58 -10.86 -8.22 -9.26
CA GLU A 58 -10.14 -7.04 -9.68
C GLU A 58 -10.04 -6.03 -8.54
N ALA A 59 -8.88 -5.39 -8.41
CA ALA A 59 -8.63 -4.32 -7.44
C ALA A 59 -7.61 -3.32 -8.01
N GLN A 60 -7.85 -2.03 -7.78
CA GLN A 60 -6.90 -0.96 -8.02
C GLN A 60 -6.37 -0.42 -6.69
N LEU A 61 -5.06 -0.18 -6.67
CA LEU A 61 -4.36 0.41 -5.54
C LEU A 61 -4.02 1.88 -5.84
N TRP A 62 -4.40 2.76 -4.93
CA TRP A 62 -4.11 4.19 -4.99
C TRP A 62 -3.14 4.57 -3.87
N THR A 63 -2.06 5.28 -4.22
CA THR A 63 -1.10 5.84 -3.25
C THR A 63 -0.92 7.33 -3.47
N ALA A 64 -0.61 8.05 -2.39
CA ALA A 64 -0.36 9.48 -2.43
C ALA A 64 1.13 9.76 -2.30
N PHE A 65 1.71 10.38 -3.32
CA PHE A 65 3.09 10.86 -3.26
C PHE A 65 3.12 12.30 -2.74
N ARG A 66 3.96 12.56 -1.74
CA ARG A 66 4.22 13.92 -1.24
C ARG A 66 5.55 14.43 -1.82
N GLY A 67 5.46 15.42 -2.71
CA GLY A 67 6.61 16.07 -3.31
C GLY A 67 6.19 17.05 -4.39
N THR A 68 7.16 17.61 -5.09
CA THR A 68 6.96 18.43 -6.28
C THR A 68 6.54 17.57 -7.47
N HIS A 69 5.93 18.18 -8.49
CA HIS A 69 5.56 17.48 -9.72
C HIS A 69 6.76 16.76 -10.39
N GLY A 70 7.97 17.34 -10.31
CA GLY A 70 9.19 16.72 -10.85
C GLY A 70 9.67 15.49 -10.07
N GLU A 71 9.47 15.48 -8.76
CA GLU A 71 9.77 14.31 -7.92
C GLU A 71 8.77 13.18 -8.17
N THR A 72 7.48 13.50 -8.36
CA THR A 72 6.46 12.51 -8.73
C THR A 72 6.76 11.85 -10.08
N GLY A 73 7.18 12.63 -11.09
CA GLY A 73 7.52 12.08 -12.40
C GLY A 73 8.79 11.21 -12.41
N THR A 74 9.69 11.38 -11.43
CA THR A 74 10.88 10.54 -11.27
C THR A 74 10.56 9.24 -10.52
N PHE A 75 9.51 9.23 -9.69
CA PHE A 75 9.12 8.10 -8.85
C PHE A 75 8.52 6.93 -9.65
N GLY A 76 7.84 7.21 -10.76
CA GLY A 76 7.27 6.17 -11.64
C GLY A 76 6.20 6.69 -12.59
#